data_AF-F0XGD8-F1
#
_entry.id   AF-F0XGD8-F1
#
_cell.length_a   1.000
_cell.length_b   1.000
_cell.length_c   1.000
_cell.angle_alpha   90.00
_cell.angle_beta   90.00
_cell.angle_gamma   90.00
#
_symmetry.space_group_name_H-M   'P 1'
#
loop_
_entity.id
_entity.type
_entity.pdbx_description
1 polymer ?
#
loop_
_entity_poly.entity_id
_entity_poly.type
_entity_poly.pdbx_seq_one_letter_code
_entity_poly.pdbx_strand_id
1 'polypeptide(L)'
;MGSSASKPASPHVWKGTGPPTVSQDLLETLQSSTETDTTRAQTVELHVQARVAEELRRLQAEQLTKLKGAGAALEEETVAKPIDPSAPSSAAVAKDIAGLRARLEARQREVSQPLPEPVEKARGEVVRCLRENDRRPLDCWREVAAFKDEVRKLEASWVERVVRT
;
A
#
# COMPACT_ATOMS: atom_id res chain seq x y z
N MET A 1 -50.58 21.71 -12.09
CA MET A 1 -51.29 20.41 -12.11
C MET A 1 -50.23 19.31 -12.11
N GLY A 2 -50.17 18.32 -11.24
CA GLY A 2 -51.01 17.94 -10.11
C GLY A 2 -50.16 17.17 -9.09
N SER A 3 -50.50 17.35 -7.82
CA SER A 3 -49.89 16.75 -6.64
C SER A 3 -50.91 15.74 -6.07
N SER A 4 -50.60 14.45 -6.14
CA SER A 4 -51.41 13.41 -5.50
C SER A 4 -50.56 12.68 -4.47
N ALA A 5 -50.74 13.03 -3.20
CA ALA A 5 -50.15 12.33 -2.07
C ALA A 5 -50.91 11.02 -1.81
N SER A 6 -50.19 9.90 -1.76
CA SER A 6 -50.70 8.57 -1.45
C SER A 6 -51.03 8.44 0.04
N LYS A 7 -52.27 8.02 0.35
CA LYS A 7 -52.78 7.80 1.73
C LYS A 7 -52.01 6.67 2.44
N PRO A 8 -51.80 6.73 3.78
CA PRO A 8 -51.25 5.61 4.53
C PRO A 8 -52.32 4.51 4.70
N ALA A 9 -52.04 3.30 4.23
CA ALA A 9 -52.88 2.13 4.45
C ALA A 9 -52.77 1.66 5.91
N SER A 10 -53.91 1.50 6.60
CA SER A 10 -53.97 1.01 7.98
C SER A 10 -53.49 -0.44 8.10
N PRO A 11 -52.83 -0.82 9.21
CA PRO A 11 -52.31 -2.18 9.39
C PRO A 11 -53.46 -3.19 9.45
N HIS A 12 -53.38 -4.25 8.66
CA HIS A 12 -54.35 -5.34 8.66
C HIS A 12 -54.18 -6.17 9.94
N VAL A 13 -54.98 -5.89 10.96
CA VAL A 13 -54.98 -6.66 12.21
C VAL A 13 -56.03 -7.77 12.09
N TRP A 14 -55.56 -8.99 11.82
CA TRP A 14 -56.40 -10.18 11.85
C TRP A 14 -56.84 -10.49 13.29
N LYS A 15 -58.15 -10.44 13.55
CA LYS A 15 -58.76 -10.95 14.79
C LYS A 15 -59.45 -12.26 14.45
N GLY A 16 -58.86 -13.39 14.88
CA GLY A 16 -59.49 -14.70 14.73
C GLY A 16 -60.83 -14.77 15.49
N THR A 17 -61.88 -15.26 14.84
CA THR A 17 -63.21 -15.45 15.42
C THR A 17 -63.29 -16.84 16.07
N GLY A 18 -63.01 -16.92 17.37
CA GLY A 18 -63.23 -18.13 18.19
C GLY A 18 -62.34 -18.16 19.44
N PRO A 19 -62.75 -18.86 20.52
CA PRO A 19 -61.83 -19.13 21.63
C PRO A 19 -60.62 -19.91 21.09
N PRO A 20 -59.39 -19.66 21.57
CA PRO A 20 -58.20 -20.34 21.06
C PRO A 20 -58.27 -21.83 21.43
N THR A 21 -58.79 -22.65 20.52
CA THR A 21 -58.75 -24.10 20.62
C THR A 21 -57.50 -24.60 19.92
N VAL A 22 -56.60 -25.23 20.67
CA VAL A 22 -55.45 -25.94 20.09
C VAL A 22 -55.97 -27.24 19.48
N SER A 23 -55.54 -27.59 18.28
CA SER A 23 -55.93 -28.87 17.64
C SER A 23 -55.37 -30.06 18.42
N GLN A 24 -56.16 -31.14 18.52
CA GLN A 24 -55.73 -32.41 19.12
C GLN A 24 -54.45 -32.93 18.47
N ASP A 25 -54.33 -32.79 17.14
CA ASP A 25 -53.14 -33.19 16.39
C ASP A 25 -51.89 -32.43 16.83
N LEU A 26 -52.01 -31.14 17.18
CA LEU A 26 -50.90 -30.34 17.71
C LEU A 26 -50.52 -30.80 19.12
N LEU A 27 -51.52 -31.09 19.97
CA LEU A 27 -51.29 -31.60 21.32
C LEU A 27 -50.62 -32.98 21.29
N GLU A 28 -51.06 -33.87 20.39
CA GLU A 28 -50.48 -35.19 20.20
C GLU A 28 -49.04 -35.07 19.66
N THR A 29 -48.80 -34.16 18.71
CA THR A 29 -47.44 -33.87 18.21
C THR A 29 -46.53 -33.30 19.31
N LEU A 30 -47.05 -32.42 20.18
CA LEU A 30 -46.29 -31.87 21.31
C LEU A 30 -46.06 -32.91 22.42
N GLN A 31 -46.99 -33.84 22.64
CA GLN A 31 -46.85 -34.94 23.60
C GLN A 31 -45.93 -36.06 23.10
N SER A 32 -45.91 -36.32 21.80
CA SER A 32 -45.04 -37.31 21.18
C SER A 32 -43.65 -36.77 20.86
N SER A 33 -43.49 -35.45 20.79
CA SER A 33 -42.19 -34.81 20.53
C SER A 33 -41.34 -34.82 21.79
N THR A 34 -40.29 -35.64 21.78
CA THR A 34 -39.18 -35.57 22.75
C THR A 34 -38.12 -34.56 22.34
N GLU A 35 -38.34 -33.82 21.25
CA GLU A 35 -37.40 -32.81 20.78
C GLU A 35 -37.48 -31.59 21.69
N THR A 36 -36.45 -31.44 22.53
CA THR A 36 -36.23 -30.23 23.31
C THR A 36 -35.92 -29.07 22.35
N ASP A 37 -36.17 -27.83 22.76
CA ASP A 37 -35.85 -26.63 21.98
C ASP A 37 -34.41 -26.59 21.45
N THR A 38 -33.48 -27.26 22.13
CA THR A 38 -32.08 -27.43 21.72
C THR A 38 -31.95 -28.24 20.42
N THR A 39 -32.67 -29.36 20.28
CA THR A 39 -32.66 -30.19 19.06
C THR A 39 -33.22 -29.40 17.88
N ARG A 40 -34.32 -28.67 18.11
CA ARG A 40 -34.93 -27.80 17.07
C ARG A 40 -33.97 -26.70 16.62
N ALA A 41 -33.28 -26.05 17.56
CA ALA A 41 -32.28 -25.02 17.27
C ALA A 41 -31.11 -25.59 16.45
N GLN A 42 -30.62 -26.79 16.79
CA GLN A 42 -29.55 -27.45 16.05
C GLN A 42 -29.96 -27.83 14.62
N THR A 43 -31.18 -28.34 14.43
CA THR A 43 -31.68 -28.69 13.09
C THR A 43 -31.81 -27.44 12.20
N VAL A 44 -32.30 -26.33 12.76
CA VAL A 44 -32.36 -25.05 12.06
C VAL A 44 -30.96 -24.55 11.71
N GLU A 45 -30.02 -24.59 12.66
CA GLU A 45 -28.64 -24.16 12.45
C GLU A 45 -27.96 -24.97 11.33
N LEU A 46 -28.11 -26.30 11.32
CA LEU A 46 -27.59 -27.14 10.24
C LEU A 46 -28.20 -26.80 8.88
N HIS A 47 -29.49 -26.49 8.82
CA HIS A 47 -30.13 -26.06 7.58
C HIS A 47 -29.61 -24.71 7.09
N VAL A 48 -29.39 -23.77 8.01
CA VAL A 48 -28.78 -22.46 7.69
C VAL A 48 -27.36 -22.66 7.17
N GLN A 49 -26.54 -23.46 7.86
CA GLN A 49 -25.17 -23.77 7.43
C GLN A 49 -25.14 -24.41 6.03
N ALA A 50 -26.06 -25.33 5.74
CA ALA A 50 -26.17 -25.96 4.43
C ALA A 50 -26.48 -24.93 3.33
N ARG A 51 -27.44 -24.03 3.55
CA ARG A 51 -27.77 -22.95 2.58
C ARG A 51 -26.61 -21.99 2.39
N VAL A 52 -25.96 -21.56 3.48
CA VAL A 52 -24.80 -20.67 3.41
C VAL A 52 -23.67 -21.32 2.62
N ALA A 53 -23.40 -22.61 2.85
CA ALA A 53 -22.37 -23.34 2.12
C ALA A 53 -22.71 -23.50 0.62
N GLU A 54 -23.98 -23.67 0.27
CA GLU A 54 -24.43 -23.70 -1.13
C GLU A 54 -24.21 -22.34 -1.81
N GLU A 55 -24.67 -21.25 -1.18
CA GLU A 55 -24.52 -19.89 -1.72
C GLU A 55 -23.05 -19.48 -1.84
N LEU A 56 -22.20 -19.85 -0.88
CA LEU A 56 -20.76 -19.61 -0.98
C LEU A 56 -20.12 -20.35 -2.17
N ARG A 57 -20.49 -21.62 -2.40
CA ARG A 57 -20.00 -22.37 -3.57
C ARG A 57 -20.45 -21.74 -4.88
N ARG A 58 -21.70 -21.25 -4.94
CA ARG A 58 -22.23 -20.51 -6.09
C ARG A 58 -21.43 -19.24 -6.34
N LEU A 59 -21.22 -18.41 -5.32
CA LEU A 59 -20.43 -17.18 -5.43
C LEU A 59 -18.98 -17.45 -5.85
N GLN A 60 -18.36 -18.49 -5.30
CA GLN A 60 -17.01 -18.90 -5.71
C GLN A 60 -16.97 -19.30 -7.19
N ALA A 61 -17.95 -20.07 -7.68
CA ALA A 61 -18.03 -20.42 -9.10
C ALA A 61 -18.19 -19.18 -9.99
N GLU A 62 -19.08 -18.25 -9.63
CA GLU A 62 -19.27 -16.98 -10.34
C GLU A 62 -18.02 -16.09 -10.31
N GLN A 63 -17.28 -16.08 -9.19
CA GLN A 63 -16.01 -15.37 -9.10
C GLN A 63 -14.95 -16.00 -9.99
N LEU A 64 -14.85 -17.33 -10.02
CA LEU A 64 -13.90 -18.04 -10.87
C LEU A 64 -14.20 -17.81 -12.35
N THR A 65 -15.47 -17.76 -12.76
CA THR A 65 -15.81 -17.43 -14.16
C THR A 65 -15.48 -15.99 -14.48
N LYS A 66 -15.73 -15.04 -13.57
CA LYS A 66 -15.33 -13.63 -13.73
C LYS A 66 -13.81 -13.47 -13.81
N LEU A 67 -13.05 -14.15 -12.96
CA LEU A 67 -11.58 -14.11 -12.98
C LEU A 67 -11.02 -14.74 -14.26
N LYS A 68 -11.59 -15.86 -14.73
CA LYS A 68 -11.23 -16.45 -16.02
C LYS A 68 -11.58 -15.54 -17.19
N GLY A 69 -12.75 -14.89 -17.15
CA GLY A 69 -13.17 -13.94 -18.18
C GLY A 69 -12.30 -12.68 -18.20
N ALA A 70 -11.97 -12.13 -17.02
CA ALA A 70 -11.03 -11.02 -16.90
C ALA A 70 -9.62 -11.43 -17.36
N GLY A 71 -9.15 -12.62 -16.99
CA GLY A 71 -7.90 -13.19 -17.49
C GLY A 71 -7.90 -13.29 -19.00
N ALA A 72 -8.93 -13.87 -19.61
CA ALA A 72 -9.05 -13.98 -21.06
C ALA A 72 -9.14 -12.61 -21.75
N ALA A 73 -9.86 -11.64 -21.16
CA ALA A 73 -9.93 -10.27 -21.68
C ALA A 73 -8.58 -9.55 -21.60
N LEU A 74 -7.80 -9.79 -20.53
CA LEU A 74 -6.44 -9.27 -20.41
C LEU A 74 -5.50 -9.93 -21.44
N GLU A 75 -5.60 -11.24 -21.65
CA GLU A 75 -4.84 -11.95 -22.69
C GLU A 75 -5.25 -11.49 -24.10
N GLU A 76 -6.53 -11.25 -24.34
CA GLU A 76 -7.00 -10.67 -25.61
C GLU A 76 -6.52 -9.22 -25.77
N GLU A 77 -6.51 -8.42 -24.70
CA GLU A 77 -6.00 -7.05 -24.74
C GLU A 77 -4.49 -7.00 -24.97
N THR A 78 -3.71 -7.94 -24.40
CA THR A 78 -2.26 -8.05 -24.67
C THR A 78 -1.96 -8.55 -26.08
N VAL A 79 -2.84 -9.36 -26.69
CA VAL A 79 -2.68 -9.88 -28.06
C VAL A 79 -3.22 -8.92 -29.12
N ALA A 80 -4.34 -8.24 -28.86
CA ALA A 80 -5.02 -7.33 -29.79
C ALA A 80 -4.41 -5.94 -29.82
N LYS A 81 -3.76 -5.52 -28.72
CA LYS A 81 -2.99 -4.28 -28.67
C LYS A 81 -1.51 -4.65 -28.72
N PRO A 82 -0.88 -4.72 -29.91
CA PRO A 82 0.56 -4.86 -29.97
C PRO A 82 1.15 -3.75 -29.11
N ILE A 83 1.96 -4.15 -28.13
CA ILE A 83 2.61 -3.27 -27.17
C ILE A 83 3.15 -2.08 -27.95
N ASP A 84 2.50 -0.92 -27.78
CA ASP A 84 3.13 0.34 -28.16
C ASP A 84 4.49 0.32 -27.44
N PRO A 85 5.63 0.40 -28.14
CA PRO A 85 6.93 0.37 -27.49
C PRO A 85 7.13 1.57 -26.53
N SER A 86 6.18 2.51 -26.54
CA SER A 86 6.09 3.67 -25.67
C SER A 86 5.07 3.54 -24.53
N ALA A 87 4.30 2.44 -24.44
CA ALA A 87 3.41 2.19 -23.31
C ALA A 87 4.23 1.67 -22.13
N PRO A 88 4.14 2.29 -20.94
CA PRO A 88 4.92 1.87 -19.78
C PRO A 88 4.41 0.51 -19.29
N SER A 89 5.02 -0.57 -19.74
CA SER A 89 4.81 -1.90 -19.18
C SER A 89 5.37 -1.93 -17.75
N SER A 90 4.81 -2.77 -16.88
CA SER A 90 5.30 -2.96 -15.51
C SER A 90 6.78 -3.34 -15.48
N ALA A 91 7.25 -4.10 -16.47
CA ALA A 91 8.65 -4.46 -16.64
C ALA A 91 9.54 -3.27 -17.04
N ALA A 92 9.07 -2.39 -17.93
CA ALA A 92 9.80 -1.17 -18.31
C ALA A 92 9.92 -0.22 -17.10
N VAL A 93 8.83 0.00 -16.38
CA VAL A 93 8.83 0.85 -15.16
C VAL A 93 9.74 0.25 -14.08
N ALA A 94 9.74 -1.07 -13.89
CA ALA A 94 10.63 -1.72 -12.94
C ALA A 94 12.11 -1.53 -13.30
N LYS A 95 12.45 -1.62 -14.60
CA LYS A 95 13.81 -1.36 -15.10
C LYS A 95 14.23 0.09 -14.89
N ASP A 96 13.33 1.04 -15.14
CA ASP A 96 13.61 2.47 -14.94
C ASP A 96 13.80 2.80 -13.46
N ILE A 97 12.96 2.25 -12.58
CA ILE A 97 13.12 2.39 -11.13
C ILE A 97 14.46 1.82 -10.66
N ALA A 98 14.86 0.65 -11.16
CA ALA A 98 16.16 0.06 -10.83
C ALA A 98 17.33 0.97 -11.31
N GLY A 99 17.23 1.51 -12.52
CA GLY A 99 18.21 2.47 -13.05
C GLY A 99 18.30 3.76 -12.23
N LEU A 100 17.16 4.31 -11.79
CA LEU A 100 17.12 5.49 -10.95
C LEU A 100 17.73 5.24 -9.57
N ARG A 101 17.43 4.09 -8.94
CA ARG A 101 18.05 3.69 -7.67
C ARG A 101 19.56 3.60 -7.78
N ALA A 102 20.08 2.95 -8.82
CA ALA A 102 21.52 2.85 -9.05
C ALA A 102 22.19 4.23 -9.22
N ARG A 103 21.55 5.17 -9.93
CA ARG A 103 22.05 6.56 -10.09
C ARG A 103 22.05 7.33 -8.78
N LEU A 104 21.03 7.16 -7.94
CA LEU A 104 20.96 7.79 -6.62
C LEU A 104 22.04 7.26 -5.69
N GLU A 105 22.27 5.94 -5.67
CA GLU A 105 23.34 5.34 -4.88
C GLU A 105 24.73 5.79 -5.33
N ALA A 106 24.97 5.88 -6.65
CA ALA A 106 26.22 6.40 -7.19
C ALA A 106 26.48 7.84 -6.72
N ARG A 107 25.48 8.73 -6.84
CA ARG A 107 25.56 10.11 -6.37
C ARG A 107 25.75 10.19 -4.85
N GLN A 108 25.03 9.37 -4.10
CA GLN A 108 25.17 9.34 -2.64
C GLN A 108 26.58 8.96 -2.22
N ARG A 109 27.18 7.97 -2.89
CA ARG A 109 28.58 7.57 -2.67
C ARG A 109 29.53 8.71 -2.96
N GLU A 110 29.36 9.42 -4.08
CA GLU A 110 30.18 10.59 -4.43
C GLU A 110 30.09 11.72 -3.40
N VAL A 111 28.88 12.06 -2.96
CA VAL A 111 28.64 13.13 -1.97
C VAL A 111 29.15 12.72 -0.57
N SER A 112 29.10 11.43 -0.26
CA SER A 112 29.54 10.88 1.02
C SER A 112 31.03 10.55 1.05
N GLN A 113 31.77 10.80 -0.04
CA GLN A 113 33.22 10.62 -0.01
C GLN A 113 33.82 11.62 0.98
N PRO A 114 34.59 11.14 1.97
CA PRO A 114 35.27 12.04 2.90
C PRO A 114 36.21 12.94 2.11
N LEU A 115 36.38 14.17 2.61
CA LEU A 115 37.36 15.08 2.05
C LEU A 115 38.75 14.44 2.16
N PRO A 116 39.68 14.77 1.25
CA PRO A 116 41.02 14.23 1.33
C PRO A 116 41.67 14.63 2.66
N GLU A 117 42.28 13.65 3.33
CA GLU A 117 42.99 13.79 4.60
C GLU A 117 43.89 15.04 4.74
N PRO A 118 44.68 15.47 3.73
CA PRO A 118 45.49 16.70 3.84
C PRO A 118 44.65 17.98 4.04
N VAL A 119 43.48 18.07 3.40
CA VAL A 119 42.59 19.23 3.52
C VAL A 119 41.91 19.25 4.88
N GLU A 120 41.49 18.07 5.38
CA GLU A 120 40.92 17.97 6.72
C GLU A 120 41.94 18.31 7.82
N LYS A 121 43.19 17.86 7.67
CA LYS A 121 44.30 18.21 8.56
C LYS A 121 44.59 19.70 8.55
N ALA A 122 44.79 20.30 7.37
CA ALA A 122 45.06 21.75 7.26
C ALA A 122 43.90 22.60 7.81
N ARG A 123 42.64 22.18 7.59
CA ARG A 123 41.47 22.78 8.23
C ARG A 123 41.54 22.70 9.76
N GLY A 124 41.92 21.53 10.29
CA GLY A 124 42.11 21.32 11.72
C GLY A 124 43.17 22.24 12.33
N GLU A 125 44.28 22.46 11.62
CA GLU A 125 45.36 23.35 12.05
C GLU A 125 44.94 24.81 12.07
N VAL A 126 44.20 25.27 11.06
CA VAL A 126 43.60 26.62 11.05
C VAL A 126 42.64 26.79 12.21
N VAL A 127 41.74 25.83 12.44
CA VAL A 127 40.77 25.89 13.54
C VAL A 127 41.49 25.86 14.90
N ARG A 128 42.56 25.07 15.04
CA ARG A 128 43.38 25.05 16.25
C ARG A 128 44.04 26.40 16.50
N CYS A 129 44.74 26.96 15.51
CA CYS A 129 45.41 28.25 15.66
C CYS A 129 44.42 29.38 15.99
N LEU A 130 43.25 29.40 15.33
CA LEU A 130 42.23 30.40 15.58
C LEU A 130 41.62 30.30 17.00
N ARG A 131 41.44 29.07 17.52
CA ARG A 131 40.98 28.84 18.91
C ARG A 131 42.04 29.25 19.94
N GLU A 132 43.31 29.07 19.63
CA GLU A 132 44.42 29.49 20.50
C GLU A 132 44.61 31.02 20.46
N ASN A 133 44.29 31.65 19.33
CA ASN A 133 44.45 33.09 19.08
C ASN A 133 43.12 33.81 18.80
N ASP A 134 42.10 33.58 19.63
CA ASP A 134 40.73 34.09 19.44
C ASP A 134 40.64 35.61 19.22
N ARG A 135 41.56 36.39 19.82
CA ARG A 135 41.60 37.85 19.71
C ARG A 135 42.63 38.38 18.70
N ARG A 136 43.41 37.49 18.08
CA ARG A 136 44.47 37.83 17.12
C ARG A 136 44.46 36.85 15.94
N PRO A 137 43.40 36.84 15.11
CA PRO A 137 43.28 35.90 14.00
C PRO A 137 44.34 36.10 12.91
N LEU A 138 45.00 37.27 12.89
CA LEU A 138 46.06 37.59 11.93
C LEU A 138 47.36 36.81 12.16
N ASP A 139 47.58 36.26 13.36
CA ASP A 139 48.77 35.47 13.68
C ASP A 139 48.76 34.10 12.96
N CYS A 140 47.56 33.63 12.59
CA CYS A 140 47.32 32.32 11.95
C CYS A 140 47.42 32.34 10.41
N TRP A 141 48.12 33.32 9.82
CA TRP A 141 48.16 33.51 8.37
C TRP A 141 48.90 32.38 7.64
N ARG A 142 49.86 31.73 8.30
CA ARG A 142 50.65 30.63 7.71
C ARG A 142 49.79 29.39 7.51
N GLU A 143 48.99 29.05 8.50
CA GLU A 143 48.05 27.94 8.51
C GLU A 143 46.95 28.16 7.45
N VAL A 144 46.45 29.38 7.35
CA VAL A 144 45.48 29.75 6.31
C VAL A 144 46.09 29.68 4.91
N ALA A 145 47.35 30.08 4.74
CA ALA A 145 48.05 29.95 3.45
C ALA A 145 48.23 28.47 3.06
N ALA A 146 48.67 27.63 4.00
CA ALA A 146 48.80 26.19 3.78
C ALA A 146 47.45 25.53 3.41
N PHE A 147 46.38 25.87 4.12
CA PHE A 147 45.04 25.40 3.78
C PHE A 147 44.60 25.81 2.36
N LYS A 148 44.85 27.06 1.97
CA LYS A 148 44.53 27.55 0.61
C LYS A 148 45.32 26.83 -0.47
N ASP A 149 46.57 26.47 -0.21
CA ASP A 149 47.39 25.71 -1.16
C ASP A 149 46.86 24.28 -1.33
N GLU A 150 46.45 23.61 -0.25
CA GLU A 150 45.82 22.28 -0.32
C GLU A 150 44.45 22.31 -1.01
N VAL A 151 43.64 23.35 -0.77
CA VAL A 151 42.38 23.56 -1.49
C VAL A 151 42.63 23.79 -2.98
N ARG A 152 43.63 24.59 -3.36
CA ARG A 152 43.99 24.80 -4.77
C ARG A 152 44.37 23.49 -5.48
N LYS A 153 45.09 22.59 -4.81
CA LYS A 153 45.42 21.26 -5.36
C LYS A 153 44.15 20.41 -5.55
N LEU A 154 43.25 20.42 -4.57
CA LEU A 154 41.97 19.71 -4.65
C LEU A 154 41.11 20.26 -5.79
N GLU A 155 40.96 21.57 -5.89
CA GLU A 155 40.22 22.25 -6.96
C GLU A 155 40.84 21.95 -8.33
N ALA A 156 42.16 21.97 -8.48
CA ALA A 156 42.82 21.62 -9.74
C ALA A 156 42.47 20.19 -10.18
N SER A 157 42.51 19.21 -9.25
CA SER A 157 42.14 17.82 -9.53
C SER A 157 40.66 17.64 -9.87
N TRP A 158 39.79 18.45 -9.26
CA TRP A 158 38.36 18.44 -9.53
C TRP A 158 38.05 19.05 -10.90
N VAL A 159 38.65 20.20 -11.23
CA VAL A 159 38.50 20.87 -12.52
C VAL A 159 38.99 19.96 -13.65
N GLU A 160 40.15 19.31 -13.50
CA GLU A 160 40.66 18.36 -14.49
C GLU A 160 39.67 17.21 -14.73
N ARG A 161 39.08 16.67 -13.66
CA ARG A 161 38.08 15.59 -13.75
C ARG A 161 36.82 16.04 -14.48
N VAL A 162 36.30 17.23 -14.16
CA VAL A 162 35.04 17.76 -14.73
C VAL A 162 35.21 18.24 -16.18
N VAL A 163 36.38 18.75 -16.56
CA VAL A 163 36.66 19.19 -17.94
C VAL A 163 36.93 18.00 -18.88
N ARG A 164 37.38 16.86 -18.33
CA ARG A 164 37.66 15.64 -19.12
C ARG A 164 36.42 14.75 -19.34
N THR A 165 35.37 14.90 -18.53
CA THR A 165 34.07 14.23 -18.68
C THR A 165 33.14 15.02 -19.58
#